data_AF-A0A3B9D1U8-F1
#
_entry.id   AF-A0A3B9D1U8-F1
#
_cell.length_a   1.000
_cell.length_b   1.000
_cell.length_c   1.000
_cell.angle_alpha   90.00
_cell.angle_beta   90.00
_cell.angle_gamma   90.00
#
_symmetry.space_group_name_H-M   'P 1'
#
loop_
_entity.id
_entity.type
_entity.pdbx_description
1 polymer ?
#
loop_
_entity_poly.entity_id
_entity_poly.type
_entity_poly.pdbx_seq_one_letter_code
_entity_poly.pdbx_strand_id
1 'polypeptide(L)'
;MVLAASAGLLSTKQATAQEQADPPPHLEFFEAIAGVWDYKLSFPGGEVGGATTGVVNWGRRAHGHTIRGYWTADDGKQSTEILGYRKSDGVLLSNGFGEQGNHWRLILPEVTATSIKGRCVGTHPNGVSFEGAFEGKLDGNTYTFSIDGKNENGEPHAFQGVCQRRIRKPLTGDAARCPWTWMVGEWKCKRSDGTTAEVTWKQPDKEVDVLIGRWVESDGSVLTEQVGWQADRQQLIANAYGADN
;
A
#
# COMPACT_ATOMS: atom_id res chain seq x y z
N MET A 1 -62.51 -39.13 33.66
CA MET A 1 -61.49 -40.16 33.41
C MET A 1 -60.99 -39.98 31.98
N VAL A 2 -59.70 -39.63 31.85
CA VAL A 2 -58.80 -39.58 30.68
C VAL A 2 -59.25 -38.73 29.47
N LEU A 3 -58.80 -37.47 29.33
CA LEU A 3 -57.53 -36.95 28.77
C LEU A 3 -57.35 -37.18 27.26
N ALA A 4 -57.57 -36.09 26.50
CA ALA A 4 -57.14 -35.90 25.12
C ALA A 4 -55.67 -35.45 25.09
N ALA A 5 -54.86 -36.10 24.24
CA ALA A 5 -53.46 -35.76 24.03
C ALA A 5 -53.28 -34.93 22.76
N SER A 6 -52.72 -33.74 22.94
CA SER A 6 -52.36 -32.76 21.92
C SER A 6 -51.05 -33.17 21.22
N ALA A 7 -51.06 -33.20 19.89
CA ALA A 7 -49.85 -33.40 19.08
C ALA A 7 -49.03 -32.10 19.01
N GLY A 8 -47.81 -32.12 19.57
CA GLY A 8 -46.83 -31.05 19.42
C GLY A 8 -45.98 -31.26 18.16
N LEU A 9 -45.99 -30.29 17.26
CA LEU A 9 -45.00 -30.18 16.18
C LEU A 9 -43.62 -29.84 16.77
N LEU A 10 -42.65 -30.74 16.63
CA LEU A 10 -41.24 -30.45 16.84
C LEU A 10 -40.65 -29.85 15.56
N SER A 11 -40.39 -28.54 15.59
CA SER A 11 -39.62 -27.81 14.59
C SER A 11 -38.13 -28.09 14.81
N THR A 12 -37.52 -28.91 13.95
CA THR A 12 -36.07 -29.11 13.91
C THR A 12 -35.42 -27.99 13.11
N LYS A 13 -34.92 -26.95 13.79
CA LYS A 13 -33.92 -26.04 13.21
C LYS A 13 -32.58 -26.76 13.12
N GLN A 14 -32.22 -27.24 11.93
CA GLN A 14 -30.82 -27.55 11.62
C GLN A 14 -30.09 -26.23 11.33
N ALA A 15 -29.30 -25.76 12.28
CA ALA A 15 -28.26 -24.79 12.02
C ALA A 15 -27.06 -25.54 11.43
N THR A 16 -26.81 -25.37 10.14
CA THR A 16 -25.55 -25.80 9.51
C THR A 16 -24.43 -24.92 10.06
N ALA A 17 -23.55 -25.52 10.88
CA ALA A 17 -22.25 -24.93 11.19
C ALA A 17 -21.49 -24.77 9.88
N GLN A 18 -21.33 -23.53 9.43
CA GLN A 18 -20.49 -23.19 8.30
C GLN A 18 -19.06 -23.41 8.78
N GLU A 19 -18.41 -24.46 8.27
CA GLU A 19 -16.99 -24.74 8.50
C GLU A 19 -16.22 -23.47 8.12
N GLN A 20 -15.68 -22.80 9.13
CA GLN A 20 -14.93 -21.56 8.96
C GLN A 20 -13.61 -21.93 8.31
N ALA A 21 -13.58 -21.92 6.98
CA ALA A 21 -12.37 -22.17 6.22
C ALA A 21 -11.25 -21.24 6.70
N ASP A 22 -10.04 -21.80 6.86
CA ASP A 22 -8.87 -21.03 7.26
C ASP A 22 -8.70 -19.79 6.36
N PRO A 23 -8.31 -18.64 6.93
CA PRO A 23 -8.11 -17.44 6.15
C PRO A 23 -7.06 -17.72 5.06
N PRO A 24 -7.24 -17.19 3.84
CA PRO A 24 -6.24 -17.32 2.79
C PRO A 24 -4.86 -16.84 3.26
N PRO A 25 -3.77 -17.56 2.92
CA PRO A 25 -2.42 -17.30 3.48
C PRO A 25 -1.87 -15.89 3.18
N HIS A 26 -2.33 -15.26 2.09
CA HIS A 26 -1.96 -13.89 1.75
C HIS A 26 -2.45 -12.85 2.77
N LEU A 27 -3.55 -13.10 3.47
CA LEU A 27 -4.08 -12.15 4.45
C LEU A 27 -3.14 -12.04 5.65
N GLU A 28 -2.61 -13.17 6.11
CA GLU A 28 -1.62 -13.21 7.19
C GLU A 28 -0.31 -12.55 6.75
N PHE A 29 0.15 -12.84 5.52
CA PHE A 29 1.33 -12.18 4.97
C PHE A 29 1.15 -10.65 4.86
N PHE A 30 0.00 -10.19 4.39
CA PHE A 30 -0.30 -8.77 4.27
C PHE A 30 -0.40 -8.06 5.61
N GLU A 31 -0.97 -8.72 6.61
CA GLU A 31 -0.97 -8.21 7.98
C GLU A 31 0.47 -8.11 8.52
N ALA A 32 1.28 -9.14 8.26
CA ALA A 32 2.66 -9.19 8.71
C ALA A 32 3.51 -8.11 8.03
N ILE A 33 3.37 -7.84 6.73
CA ILE A 33 4.22 -6.88 6.01
C ILE A 33 3.72 -5.43 6.08
N ALA A 34 2.46 -5.20 6.46
CA ALA A 34 1.91 -3.84 6.56
C ALA A 34 2.73 -2.94 7.50
N GLY A 35 2.89 -1.68 7.10
CA GLY A 35 3.64 -0.68 7.85
C GLY A 35 4.75 0.00 7.04
N VAL A 36 5.61 0.72 7.75
CA VAL A 36 6.71 1.51 7.17
C VAL A 36 8.03 0.82 7.44
N TRP A 37 8.89 0.74 6.43
CA TRP A 37 10.15 0.02 6.46
C TRP A 37 11.26 0.85 5.83
N ASP A 38 12.43 0.87 6.45
CA ASP A 38 13.67 1.32 5.80
C ASP A 38 14.19 0.19 4.94
N TYR A 39 14.53 0.46 3.68
CA TYR A 39 15.06 -0.56 2.79
C TYR A 39 16.49 -0.25 2.34
N LYS A 40 17.22 -1.31 2.04
CA LYS A 40 18.49 -1.30 1.32
C LYS A 40 18.45 -2.35 0.22
N LEU A 41 18.64 -1.92 -1.02
CA LEU A 41 18.78 -2.76 -2.19
C LEU A 41 20.25 -2.89 -2.58
N SER A 42 20.63 -4.06 -3.05
CA SER A 42 21.98 -4.39 -3.48
C SER A 42 21.95 -5.26 -4.73
N PHE A 43 22.91 -5.03 -5.61
CA PHE A 43 23.10 -5.73 -6.88
C PHE A 43 24.49 -6.38 -6.86
N PRO A 44 24.60 -7.61 -6.32
CA PRO A 44 25.86 -8.34 -6.31
C PRO A 44 26.34 -8.53 -7.76
N GLY A 45 27.45 -7.87 -8.12
CA GLY A 45 27.97 -7.86 -9.50
C GLY A 45 28.08 -6.46 -10.12
N GLY A 46 27.53 -5.43 -9.47
CA GLY A 46 27.70 -4.03 -9.91
C GLY A 46 26.84 -3.63 -11.11
N GLU A 47 25.89 -4.46 -11.54
CA GLU A 47 24.94 -4.10 -12.58
C GLU A 47 23.99 -2.97 -12.12
N VAL A 48 23.73 -2.07 -13.07
CA VAL A 48 22.69 -1.03 -13.14
C VAL A 48 22.11 -0.54 -11.80
N GLY A 49 22.52 0.65 -11.37
CA GLY A 49 21.80 1.44 -10.37
C GLY A 49 22.46 1.54 -8.99
N GLY A 50 23.48 0.72 -8.70
CA GLY A 50 24.20 0.76 -7.42
C GLY A 50 23.33 0.43 -6.21
N ALA A 51 23.92 0.44 -5.02
CA ALA A 51 23.15 0.24 -3.80
C ALA A 51 22.15 1.40 -3.64
N THR A 52 20.87 1.08 -3.44
CA THR A 52 19.80 2.08 -3.25
C THR A 52 19.19 1.91 -1.87
N THR A 53 19.03 2.99 -1.14
CA THR A 53 18.35 3.03 0.16
C THR A 53 17.13 3.93 0.11
N GLY A 54 16.20 3.72 1.04
CA GLY A 54 14.99 4.52 1.13
C GLY A 54 13.97 3.96 2.09
N VAL A 55 12.71 4.35 1.89
CA VAL A 55 11.57 3.93 2.70
C VAL A 55 10.50 3.29 1.83
N VAL A 56 9.92 2.18 2.29
CA VAL A 56 8.71 1.60 1.72
C VAL A 56 7.57 1.61 2.73
N ASN A 57 6.38 1.97 2.25
CA ASN A 57 5.17 1.98 3.05
C ASN A 57 4.12 1.04 2.46
N TRP A 58 3.87 -0.06 3.15
CA TRP A 58 2.90 -1.07 2.82
C TRP A 58 1.55 -0.79 3.50
N GLY A 59 0.52 -0.52 2.71
CA GLY A 59 -0.83 -0.28 3.19
C GLY A 59 -1.84 -1.26 2.61
N ARG A 60 -2.63 -1.92 3.47
CA ARG A 60 -3.74 -2.79 3.05
C ARG A 60 -4.82 -1.99 2.32
N ARG A 61 -5.40 -2.56 1.27
CA ARG A 61 -6.43 -1.98 0.40
C ARG A 61 -7.50 -3.03 0.08
N ALA A 62 -8.63 -2.60 -0.46
CA ALA A 62 -9.75 -3.48 -0.87
C ALA A 62 -10.11 -4.54 0.20
N HIS A 63 -10.43 -4.09 1.43
CA HIS A 63 -10.74 -4.96 2.58
C HIS A 63 -9.66 -5.99 2.92
N GLY A 64 -8.41 -5.68 2.57
CA GLY A 64 -7.26 -6.54 2.86
C GLY A 64 -6.95 -7.56 1.78
N HIS A 65 -7.67 -7.60 0.66
CA HIS A 65 -7.35 -8.51 -0.47
C HIS A 65 -6.24 -7.99 -1.38
N THR A 66 -5.80 -6.75 -1.15
CA THR A 66 -4.65 -6.16 -1.82
C THR A 66 -3.79 -5.41 -0.80
N ILE A 67 -2.52 -5.27 -1.10
CA ILE A 67 -1.62 -4.38 -0.38
C ILE A 67 -0.84 -3.55 -1.39
N ARG A 68 -0.66 -2.26 -1.09
CA ARG A 68 0.08 -1.32 -1.93
C ARG A 68 1.32 -0.84 -1.19
N GLY A 69 2.46 -0.94 -1.83
CA GLY A 69 3.75 -0.43 -1.40
C GLY A 69 4.05 0.88 -2.12
N TYR A 70 4.36 1.93 -1.36
CA TYR A 70 4.97 3.15 -1.89
C TYR A 70 6.43 3.18 -1.50
N TRP A 71 7.31 3.08 -2.48
CA TRP A 71 8.76 3.12 -2.31
C TRP A 71 9.24 4.54 -2.60
N THR A 72 10.07 5.09 -1.73
CA THR A 72 10.71 6.39 -1.88
C THR A 72 12.18 6.23 -1.58
N ALA A 73 13.03 6.37 -2.59
CA ALA A 73 14.48 6.35 -2.44
C ALA A 73 14.98 7.62 -1.75
N ASP A 74 16.15 7.56 -1.14
CA ASP A 74 16.77 8.71 -0.46
C ASP A 74 17.08 9.88 -1.43
N ASP A 75 17.21 9.60 -2.73
CA ASP A 75 17.36 10.61 -3.79
C ASP A 75 16.01 11.19 -4.27
N GLY A 76 14.90 10.81 -3.63
CA GLY A 76 13.55 11.32 -3.87
C GLY A 76 12.76 10.56 -4.93
N LYS A 77 13.38 9.64 -5.68
CA LYS A 77 12.68 8.85 -6.71
C LYS A 77 11.66 7.92 -6.08
N GLN A 78 10.54 7.73 -6.77
CA GLN A 78 9.45 6.91 -6.27
C GLN A 78 9.16 5.69 -7.13
N SER A 79 8.57 4.69 -6.50
CA SER A 79 7.96 3.54 -7.17
C SER A 79 6.71 3.09 -6.42
N THR A 80 5.76 2.55 -7.15
CA THR A 80 4.55 1.94 -6.58
C THR A 80 4.55 0.46 -6.89
N GLU A 81 4.17 -0.35 -5.91
CA GLU A 81 3.95 -1.78 -6.06
C GLU A 81 2.58 -2.17 -5.52
N ILE A 82 1.88 -3.07 -6.21
CA ILE A 82 0.56 -3.57 -5.80
C ILE A 82 0.58 -5.07 -5.83
N LEU A 83 0.22 -5.69 -4.70
CA LEU A 83 0.03 -7.12 -4.58
C LEU A 83 -1.44 -7.45 -4.42
N GLY A 84 -1.87 -8.53 -5.09
CA GLY A 84 -3.23 -9.06 -5.01
C GLY A 84 -3.25 -10.57 -5.16
N TYR A 85 -4.13 -11.23 -4.41
CA TYR A 85 -4.24 -12.68 -4.40
C TYR A 85 -5.36 -13.18 -5.31
N ARG A 86 -5.01 -14.09 -6.22
CA ARG A 86 -5.95 -14.73 -7.11
C ARG A 86 -6.41 -16.05 -6.51
N LYS A 87 -7.61 -16.07 -5.93
CA LYS A 87 -8.16 -17.24 -5.23
C LYS A 87 -8.31 -18.48 -6.14
N SER A 88 -8.57 -18.29 -7.43
CA SER A 88 -8.86 -19.40 -8.36
C SER A 88 -7.68 -20.37 -8.55
N ASP A 89 -6.45 -19.89 -8.41
CA ASP A 89 -5.24 -20.68 -8.61
C ASP A 89 -4.21 -20.54 -7.47
N GLY A 90 -4.58 -19.84 -6.39
CA GLY A 90 -3.75 -19.72 -5.20
C GLY A 90 -2.50 -18.85 -5.39
N VAL A 91 -2.47 -17.99 -6.41
CA VAL A 91 -1.29 -17.20 -6.75
C VAL A 91 -1.40 -15.78 -6.20
N LEU A 92 -0.36 -15.34 -5.49
CA LEU A 92 -0.14 -13.93 -5.19
C LEU A 92 0.59 -13.27 -6.37
N LEU A 93 0.00 -12.21 -6.92
CA LEU A 93 0.61 -11.44 -8.00
C LEU A 93 1.08 -10.10 -7.45
N SER A 94 2.31 -9.72 -7.78
CA SER A 94 2.81 -8.35 -7.59
C SER A 94 3.04 -7.68 -8.93
N ASN A 95 2.70 -6.40 -9.04
CA ASN A 95 3.16 -5.55 -10.14
C ASN A 95 3.71 -4.25 -9.56
N GLY A 96 4.90 -3.86 -9.99
CA GLY A 96 5.53 -2.62 -9.58
C GLY A 96 6.06 -1.79 -10.75
N PHE A 97 6.06 -0.48 -10.55
CA PHE A 97 6.45 0.52 -11.55
C PHE A 97 7.20 1.66 -10.85
N GLY A 98 8.32 2.08 -11.42
CA GLY A 98 9.10 3.23 -10.95
C GLY A 98 9.02 4.42 -11.89
N GLU A 99 9.27 5.61 -11.36
CA GLU A 99 9.27 6.87 -12.11
C GLU A 99 10.31 6.92 -13.23
N GLN A 100 11.32 6.04 -13.18
CA GLN A 100 12.38 5.96 -14.19
C GLN A 100 12.05 4.98 -15.33
N GLY A 101 10.80 4.52 -15.44
CA GLY A 101 10.35 3.59 -16.47
C GLY A 101 10.63 2.12 -16.18
N ASN A 102 11.31 1.81 -15.07
CA ASN A 102 11.47 0.44 -14.60
C ASN A 102 10.13 -0.15 -14.15
N HIS A 103 9.95 -1.44 -14.39
CA HIS A 103 8.76 -2.16 -13.98
C HIS A 103 9.08 -3.63 -13.73
N TRP A 104 8.29 -4.26 -12.87
CA TRP A 104 8.45 -5.67 -12.54
C TRP A 104 7.12 -6.33 -12.23
N ARG A 105 7.10 -7.65 -12.35
CA ARG A 105 5.97 -8.51 -12.02
C ARG A 105 6.47 -9.73 -11.28
N LEU A 106 5.84 -10.01 -10.13
CA LEU A 106 6.04 -11.24 -9.38
C LEU A 106 4.85 -12.18 -9.55
N ILE A 107 5.13 -13.46 -9.74
CA ILE A 107 4.16 -14.54 -9.77
C ILE A 107 4.54 -15.50 -8.65
N LEU A 108 3.77 -15.49 -7.56
CA LEU A 108 4.14 -16.09 -6.27
C LEU A 108 3.13 -17.19 -5.89
N PRO A 109 3.33 -18.43 -6.33
CA PRO A 109 2.45 -19.56 -5.98
C PRO A 109 2.64 -20.08 -4.55
N GLU A 110 3.78 -19.78 -3.92
CA GLU A 110 4.09 -20.21 -2.57
C GLU A 110 3.97 -19.01 -1.62
N VAL A 111 2.93 -19.01 -0.78
CA VAL A 111 2.64 -17.92 0.15
C VAL A 111 2.36 -18.49 1.53
N THR A 112 3.05 -17.96 2.53
CA THR A 112 2.80 -18.19 3.95
C THR A 112 2.76 -16.85 4.68
N ALA A 113 2.42 -16.85 5.97
CA ALA A 113 2.46 -15.64 6.80
C ALA A 113 3.82 -14.92 6.79
N THR A 114 4.92 -15.65 6.56
CA THR A 114 6.30 -15.12 6.69
C THR A 114 7.18 -15.40 5.48
N SER A 115 6.66 -15.99 4.41
CA SER A 115 7.44 -16.22 3.19
C SER A 115 6.60 -16.15 1.93
N ILE A 116 7.24 -15.68 0.85
CA ILE A 116 6.69 -15.71 -0.50
C ILE A 116 7.77 -16.19 -1.48
N LYS A 117 7.43 -17.11 -2.38
CA LYS A 117 8.36 -17.58 -3.42
C LYS A 117 7.69 -17.68 -4.77
N GLY A 118 8.48 -17.52 -5.83
CA GLY A 118 8.01 -17.66 -7.20
C GLY A 118 8.98 -17.11 -8.22
N ARG A 119 8.46 -16.39 -9.21
CA ARG A 119 9.25 -15.83 -10.31
C ARG A 119 9.08 -14.31 -10.38
N CYS A 120 10.17 -13.62 -10.65
CA CYS A 120 10.19 -12.23 -11.06
C CYS A 120 10.50 -12.11 -12.55
N VAL A 121 9.80 -11.21 -13.23
CA VAL A 121 10.18 -10.69 -14.55
C VAL A 121 10.12 -9.17 -14.48
N GLY A 122 11.03 -8.47 -15.14
CA GLY A 122 11.04 -7.02 -15.11
C GLY A 122 11.96 -6.40 -16.13
N THR A 123 12.00 -5.06 -16.10
CA THR A 123 12.80 -4.23 -16.98
C THR A 123 13.43 -3.11 -16.15
N HIS A 124 14.74 -2.91 -16.33
CA HIS A 124 15.49 -1.82 -15.70
C HIS A 124 15.19 -0.46 -16.34
N PRO A 125 15.58 0.67 -15.71
CA PRO A 125 15.40 2.00 -16.31
C PRO A 125 16.10 2.19 -17.67
N ASN A 126 17.16 1.42 -17.93
CA ASN A 126 17.88 1.44 -19.20
C ASN A 126 17.21 0.59 -20.30
N GLY A 127 16.07 -0.04 -20.01
CA GLY A 127 15.31 -0.88 -20.95
C GLY A 127 15.74 -2.35 -21.00
N VAL A 128 16.78 -2.76 -20.27
CA VAL A 128 17.23 -4.16 -20.24
C VAL A 128 16.26 -5.02 -19.41
N SER A 129 15.74 -6.09 -20.03
CA SER A 129 14.83 -7.02 -19.37
C SER A 129 15.59 -8.05 -18.51
N PHE A 130 14.95 -8.54 -17.46
CA PHE A 130 15.47 -9.61 -16.61
C PHE A 130 14.38 -10.56 -16.13
N GLU A 131 14.79 -11.77 -15.76
CA GLU A 131 13.94 -12.76 -15.12
C GLU A 131 14.71 -13.61 -14.13
N GLY A 132 14.03 -14.07 -13.07
CA GLY A 132 14.68 -14.91 -12.06
C GLY A 132 13.73 -15.52 -11.05
N ALA A 133 14.25 -16.43 -10.26
CA ALA A 133 13.57 -16.95 -9.08
C ALA A 133 13.50 -15.84 -8.02
N PHE A 134 12.33 -15.64 -7.43
CA PHE A 134 12.09 -14.70 -6.35
C PHE A 134 11.86 -15.44 -5.05
N GLU A 135 12.53 -15.01 -3.99
CA GLU A 135 12.28 -15.47 -2.63
C GLU A 135 12.21 -14.25 -1.70
N GLY A 136 11.18 -14.19 -0.87
CA GLY A 136 11.00 -13.20 0.18
C GLY A 136 10.69 -13.88 1.51
N LYS A 137 11.29 -13.40 2.60
CA LYS A 137 11.16 -13.95 3.93
C LYS A 137 11.07 -12.85 4.97
N LEU A 138 10.14 -12.99 5.90
CA LEU A 138 9.98 -12.15 7.06
C LEU A 138 10.52 -12.88 8.30
N ASP A 139 11.39 -12.19 9.03
CA ASP A 139 11.90 -12.61 10.33
C ASP A 139 11.73 -11.46 11.33
N GLY A 140 10.63 -11.51 12.08
CA GLY A 140 10.22 -10.46 13.01
C GLY A 140 10.02 -9.10 12.33
N ASN A 141 11.00 -8.20 12.52
CA ASN A 141 10.99 -6.85 11.96
C ASN A 141 11.96 -6.67 10.79
N THR A 142 12.43 -7.77 10.21
CA THR A 142 13.30 -7.76 9.04
C THR A 142 12.65 -8.56 7.93
N TYR A 143 12.38 -7.91 6.80
CA TYR A 143 11.95 -8.58 5.58
C TYR A 143 13.11 -8.60 4.58
N THR A 144 13.54 -9.76 4.15
CA THR A 144 14.57 -9.94 3.13
C THR A 144 13.95 -10.51 1.87
N PHE A 145 14.48 -10.13 0.72
CA PHE A 145 14.10 -10.74 -0.54
C PHE A 145 15.27 -10.77 -1.52
N SER A 146 15.20 -11.68 -2.47
CA SER A 146 16.21 -11.84 -3.51
C SER A 146 15.61 -12.24 -4.83
N ILE A 147 16.29 -11.84 -5.91
CA ILE A 147 16.11 -12.38 -7.25
C ILE A 147 17.43 -13.01 -7.67
N ASP A 148 17.37 -14.26 -8.10
CA ASP A 148 18.48 -14.96 -8.73
C ASP A 148 18.05 -15.39 -10.14
N GLY A 149 18.73 -14.85 -11.15
CA GLY A 149 18.22 -14.87 -12.50
C GLY A 149 19.24 -14.45 -13.55
N LYS A 150 18.71 -14.04 -14.71
CA LYS A 150 19.50 -13.57 -15.85
C LYS A 150 18.81 -12.41 -16.55
N ASN A 151 19.60 -11.58 -17.21
CA ASN A 151 19.08 -10.57 -18.13
C ASN A 151 18.80 -11.17 -19.51
N GLU A 152 18.24 -10.37 -20.42
CA GLU A 152 17.94 -10.78 -21.81
C GLU A 152 19.17 -11.21 -22.63
N ASN A 153 20.38 -10.80 -22.22
CA ASN A 153 21.64 -11.22 -22.84
C ASN A 153 22.18 -12.55 -22.24
N GLY A 154 21.50 -13.11 -21.25
CA GLY A 154 21.90 -14.33 -20.55
C GLY A 154 22.96 -14.10 -19.45
N GLU A 155 23.29 -12.84 -19.14
CA GLU A 155 24.24 -12.50 -18.08
C GLU A 155 23.56 -12.67 -16.71
N PRO A 156 24.30 -13.07 -15.65
CA PRO A 156 23.73 -13.26 -14.32
C PRO A 156 23.10 -11.98 -13.78
N HIS A 157 21.85 -12.08 -13.32
CA HIS A 157 21.14 -10.99 -12.68
C HIS A 157 20.80 -11.38 -11.25
N ALA A 158 21.58 -10.87 -10.30
CA ALA A 158 21.37 -11.07 -8.88
C ALA A 158 20.96 -9.75 -8.21
N PHE A 159 19.97 -9.83 -7.33
CA PHE A 159 19.44 -8.69 -6.62
C PHE A 159 19.00 -9.11 -5.21
N GLN A 160 19.28 -8.28 -4.22
CA GLN A 160 18.90 -8.50 -2.83
C GLN A 160 18.37 -7.22 -2.20
N GLY A 161 17.23 -7.34 -1.52
CA GLY A 161 16.65 -6.29 -0.70
C GLY A 161 16.56 -6.71 0.76
N VAL A 162 16.86 -5.77 1.66
CA VAL A 162 16.66 -5.90 3.10
C VAL A 162 15.83 -4.72 3.57
N CYS A 163 14.69 -5.01 4.20
CA CYS A 163 13.77 -4.04 4.75
C CYS A 163 13.69 -4.20 6.27
N GLN A 164 13.97 -3.13 7.02
CA GLN A 164 13.85 -3.07 8.47
C GLN A 164 12.59 -2.32 8.85
N ARG A 165 11.69 -2.92 9.63
CA ARG A 165 10.45 -2.26 10.05
C ARG A 165 10.78 -1.07 10.93
N ARG A 166 10.23 0.10 10.60
CA ARG A 166 10.21 1.23 11.52
C ARG A 166 9.22 0.94 12.64
N ILE A 167 9.71 0.44 13.76
CA ILE A 167 8.92 0.34 14.98
C ILE A 167 8.78 1.75 15.56
N ARG A 168 7.73 2.46 15.18
CA ARG A 168 7.41 3.76 15.78
C ARG A 168 6.70 3.49 17.09
N LYS A 169 7.24 4.03 18.20
CA LYS A 169 6.43 4.16 19.41
C LYS A 169 5.20 4.99 19.05
N PRO A 170 4.00 4.63 19.54
CA PRO A 170 2.84 5.49 19.39
C PRO A 170 3.22 6.89 19.85
N LEU A 171 2.99 7.88 18.99
CA LEU A 171 3.11 9.27 19.44
C LEU A 171 1.97 9.50 20.43
N THR A 172 2.32 9.98 21.62
CA THR A 172 1.37 10.25 22.70
C THR A 172 1.48 11.71 23.12
N GLY A 173 0.37 12.27 23.60
CA GLY A 173 0.34 13.66 24.06
C GLY A 173 0.65 14.66 22.94
N ASP A 174 1.47 15.66 23.25
CA ASP A 174 1.77 16.75 22.32
C ASP A 174 2.46 16.30 21.03
N ALA A 175 3.21 15.19 21.06
CA ALA A 175 3.91 14.68 19.89
C ALA A 175 2.98 14.09 18.81
N ALA A 176 1.73 13.77 19.19
CA ALA A 176 0.68 13.32 18.25
C ALA A 176 -0.16 14.47 17.69
N ARG A 177 -0.11 15.65 18.32
CA ARG A 177 -0.92 16.80 17.90
C ARG A 177 -0.48 17.31 16.55
N CYS A 178 -1.44 17.70 15.72
CA CYS A 178 -1.14 18.45 14.51
C CYS A 178 -0.43 19.77 14.89
N PRO A 179 0.78 20.05 14.37
CA PRO A 179 1.48 21.31 14.65
C PRO A 179 0.94 22.47 13.81
N TRP A 180 0.00 22.21 12.89
CA TRP A 180 -0.50 23.18 11.93
C TRP A 180 -1.79 23.84 12.42
N THR A 181 -1.86 25.16 12.22
CA THR A 181 -3.12 25.89 12.32
C THR A 181 -3.87 25.78 11.00
N TRP A 182 -5.09 25.26 11.05
CA TRP A 182 -5.92 25.08 9.87
C TRP A 182 -6.42 26.42 9.31
N MET A 183 -6.24 26.64 8.00
CA MET A 183 -6.66 27.86 7.27
C MET A 183 -8.15 27.85 6.92
N VAL A 184 -9.02 27.72 7.92
CA VAL A 184 -10.48 27.74 7.72
C VAL A 184 -10.93 29.08 7.14
N GLY A 185 -11.82 29.05 6.14
CA GLY A 185 -12.38 30.25 5.52
C GLY A 185 -12.32 30.24 4.00
N GLU A 186 -12.61 31.40 3.41
CA GLU A 186 -12.59 31.63 1.97
C GLU A 186 -11.29 32.29 1.56
N TRP A 187 -10.66 31.75 0.51
CA TRP A 187 -9.36 32.19 0.03
C TRP A 187 -9.38 32.32 -1.49
N LYS A 188 -8.60 33.28 -2.00
CA LYS A 188 -8.34 33.44 -3.43
C LYS A 188 -6.88 33.08 -3.71
N CYS A 189 -6.66 32.15 -4.61
CA CYS A 189 -5.35 31.72 -5.06
C CYS A 189 -5.06 32.32 -6.44
N LYS A 190 -3.90 32.95 -6.58
CA LYS A 190 -3.33 33.35 -7.88
C LYS A 190 -2.09 32.51 -8.13
N ARG A 191 -2.03 31.83 -9.26
CA ARG A 191 -0.89 30.97 -9.63
C ARG A 191 0.03 31.70 -10.58
N SER A 192 1.28 31.27 -10.64
CA SER A 192 2.32 31.90 -11.48
C SER A 192 2.05 31.77 -12.97
N ASP A 193 1.25 30.79 -13.39
CA ASP A 193 0.79 30.60 -14.77
C ASP A 193 -0.37 31.55 -15.17
N GLY A 194 -0.81 32.42 -14.24
CA GLY A 194 -1.89 33.38 -14.46
C GLY A 194 -3.29 32.83 -14.17
N THR A 195 -3.44 31.53 -13.88
CA THR A 195 -4.71 30.95 -13.46
C THR A 195 -5.08 31.39 -12.03
N THR A 196 -6.37 31.35 -11.73
CA THR A 196 -6.87 31.69 -10.39
C THR A 196 -7.87 30.66 -9.90
N ALA A 197 -7.94 30.51 -8.59
CA ALA A 197 -8.94 29.68 -7.94
C ALA A 197 -9.52 30.38 -6.72
N GLU A 198 -10.74 30.03 -6.36
CA GLU A 198 -11.33 30.31 -5.06
C GLU A 198 -11.47 29.00 -4.29
N VAL A 199 -11.06 28.98 -3.02
CA VAL A 199 -11.21 27.81 -2.16
C VAL A 199 -11.90 28.19 -0.87
N THR A 200 -12.89 27.40 -0.48
CA THR A 200 -13.50 27.45 0.85
C THR A 200 -13.05 26.26 1.65
N TRP A 201 -12.23 26.49 2.67
CA TRP A 201 -11.77 25.49 3.64
C TRP A 201 -12.71 25.42 4.83
N LYS A 202 -13.15 24.21 5.18
CA LYS A 202 -13.95 23.93 6.36
C LYS A 202 -13.34 22.80 7.16
N GLN A 203 -13.34 22.95 8.49
CA GLN A 203 -13.07 21.86 9.41
C GLN A 203 -14.42 21.22 9.77
N PRO A 204 -14.64 19.92 9.47
CA PRO A 204 -15.92 19.28 9.74
C PRO A 204 -16.22 19.14 11.23
N ASP A 205 -15.18 18.95 12.05
CA ASP A 205 -15.23 18.90 13.50
C ASP A 205 -13.96 19.56 14.08
N LYS A 206 -14.06 20.23 15.22
CA LYS A 206 -12.90 20.87 15.87
C LYS A 206 -11.93 19.88 16.49
N GLU A 207 -12.37 18.65 16.73
CA GLU A 207 -11.56 17.58 17.33
C GLU A 207 -10.79 16.75 16.30
N VAL A 208 -11.01 16.99 15.00
CA VAL A 208 -10.30 16.24 13.93
C VAL A 208 -9.26 17.11 13.23
N ASP A 209 -8.09 16.53 12.98
CA ASP A 209 -7.01 17.17 12.24
C ASP A 209 -7.19 17.01 10.72
N VAL A 210 -8.33 17.49 10.21
CA VAL A 210 -8.72 17.43 8.79
C VAL A 210 -9.39 18.73 8.33
N LEU A 211 -9.00 19.20 7.15
CA LEU A 211 -9.71 20.19 6.35
C LEU A 211 -10.36 19.57 5.12
N ILE A 212 -11.55 20.07 4.79
CA ILE A 212 -12.23 19.80 3.53
C ILE A 212 -12.34 21.12 2.77
N GLY A 213 -11.77 21.17 1.58
CA GLY A 213 -11.73 22.31 0.69
C GLY A 213 -12.63 22.10 -0.50
N ARG A 214 -13.44 23.10 -0.83
CA ARG A 214 -14.11 23.18 -2.13
C ARG A 214 -13.42 24.24 -2.96
N TRP A 215 -12.78 23.81 -4.04
CA TRP A 215 -12.09 24.66 -4.99
C TRP A 215 -13.00 24.94 -6.20
N VAL A 216 -12.95 26.18 -6.69
CA VAL A 216 -13.53 26.62 -7.95
C VAL A 216 -12.42 27.26 -8.75
N GLU A 217 -12.06 26.63 -9.86
CA GLU A 217 -11.04 27.15 -10.77
C GLU A 217 -11.60 28.25 -11.67
N SER A 218 -10.72 29.04 -12.28
CA SER A 218 -11.10 30.13 -13.18
C SER A 218 -11.86 29.69 -14.43
N ASP A 219 -11.72 28.42 -14.83
CA ASP A 219 -12.48 27.80 -15.93
C ASP A 219 -13.85 27.26 -15.49
N GLY A 220 -14.20 27.39 -14.20
CA GLY A 220 -15.44 26.89 -13.63
C GLY A 220 -15.42 25.43 -13.19
N SER A 221 -14.30 24.71 -13.36
CA SER A 221 -14.14 23.38 -12.80
C SER A 221 -14.15 23.41 -11.27
N VAL A 222 -14.69 22.34 -10.67
CA VAL A 222 -14.86 22.23 -9.23
C VAL A 222 -14.20 20.95 -8.75
N LEU A 223 -13.36 21.09 -7.72
CA LEU A 223 -12.77 19.95 -7.04
C LEU A 223 -12.97 20.05 -5.54
N THR A 224 -13.09 18.90 -4.91
CA THR A 224 -13.10 18.76 -3.45
C THR A 224 -11.77 18.18 -3.03
N GLU A 225 -11.11 18.84 -2.09
CA GLU A 225 -9.84 18.39 -1.53
C GLU A 225 -10.00 18.07 -0.05
N GLN A 226 -9.42 16.96 0.39
CA GLN A 226 -9.29 16.63 1.80
C GLN A 226 -7.83 16.68 2.19
N VAL A 227 -7.50 17.53 3.17
CA VAL A 227 -6.17 17.64 3.75
C VAL A 227 -6.23 17.16 5.19
N GLY A 228 -5.31 16.31 5.63
CA GLY A 228 -5.30 15.81 7.00
C GLY A 228 -3.89 15.56 7.54
N TRP A 229 -3.75 15.68 8.85
CA TRP A 229 -2.52 15.33 9.55
C TRP A 229 -2.48 13.82 9.82
N GLN A 230 -1.40 13.18 9.43
CA GLN A 230 -1.09 11.81 9.83
C GLN A 230 -0.08 11.87 10.96
N ALA A 231 -0.59 11.81 12.20
CA ALA A 231 0.23 11.89 13.41
C ALA A 231 1.35 10.87 13.41
N ASP A 232 1.03 9.61 13.09
CA ASP A 232 2.00 8.51 12.99
C ASP A 232 3.15 8.80 12.02
N ARG A 233 2.88 9.60 10.98
CA ARG A 233 3.84 9.99 9.94
C ARG A 233 4.46 11.36 10.12
N GLN A 234 3.90 12.16 11.01
CA GLN A 234 4.19 13.57 11.17
C GLN A 234 4.19 14.34 9.84
N GLN A 235 3.18 14.07 9.00
CA GLN A 235 3.04 14.72 7.69
C GLN A 235 1.58 15.09 7.39
N LEU A 236 1.39 16.08 6.53
CA LEU A 236 0.10 16.35 5.91
C LEU A 236 -0.10 15.46 4.70
N ILE A 237 -1.32 14.97 4.50
CA ILE A 237 -1.74 14.31 3.27
C ILE A 237 -2.89 15.10 2.68
N ALA A 238 -2.80 15.38 1.38
CA ALA A 238 -3.85 16.01 0.59
C ALA A 238 -4.33 15.04 -0.49
N ASN A 239 -5.64 14.89 -0.64
CA ASN A 239 -6.27 14.16 -1.74
C ASN A 239 -7.35 15.02 -2.37
N ALA A 240 -7.21 15.30 -3.66
CA ALA A 240 -8.18 16.07 -4.44
C ALA A 240 -8.98 15.15 -5.37
N TYR A 241 -10.28 15.40 -5.44
CA TYR A 241 -11.21 14.73 -6.33
C TYR A 241 -12.01 15.78 -7.09
N GLY A 242 -11.95 15.73 -8.42
CA GLY A 242 -12.72 16.59 -9.31
C GLY A 242 -13.44 15.76 -10.35
N ALA A 243 -14.51 16.32 -10.90
CA ALA A 243 -15.06 15.87 -12.16
C ALA A 243 -14.75 16.95 -13.20
N ASP A 244 -14.24 16.54 -14.36
CA ASP A 244 -14.28 17.39 -15.54
C ASP A 244 -15.77 17.60 -15.87
N ASN A 245 -16.17 18.85 -16.08
CA ASN A 245 -17.52 19.17 -16.57
C ASN A 245 -17.70 18.70 -18.02
#